data_AF-A0A7K5HGF1-F1
#
_entry.id   AF-A0A7K5HGF1-F1
#
_cell.length_a   1.000
_cell.length_b   1.000
_cell.length_c   1.000
_cell.angle_alpha   90.00
_cell.angle_beta   90.00
_cell.angle_gamma   90.00
#
_symmetry.space_group_name_H-M   'P 1'
#
loop_
_entity.id
_entity.type
_entity.pdbx_description
1 polymer ?
#
loop_
_entity_poly.entity_id
_entity_poly.type
_entity_poly.pdbx_seq_one_letter_code
_entity_poly.pdbx_strand_id
1 'polypeptide(L)'
;SSQGAPVAVAVAAVAASALLLLLLRRAGRRASGPVTLQDPLAKYALRLVDKEEISHDTKKFRFELPSPHHILGLPVGQHVYLSAKIDGNLVIRAYTPVSSDETKGYVD
;
A
#
# COMPACT_ATOMS: atom_id res chain seq x y z
N SER A 1 -57.60 9.03 0.04
CA SER A 1 -56.41 8.33 0.58
C SER A 1 -55.38 8.12 -0.53
N SER A 2 -54.66 9.17 -0.93
CA SER A 2 -53.70 9.15 -2.05
C SER A 2 -52.27 9.57 -1.65
N GLN A 3 -52.03 9.89 -0.37
CA GLN A 3 -50.74 10.42 0.08
C GLN A 3 -49.63 9.34 0.24
N GLY A 4 -49.95 8.05 0.15
CA GLY A 4 -48.98 6.97 0.34
C GLY A 4 -48.07 6.68 -0.87
N ALA A 5 -48.57 6.92 -2.09
CA ALA A 5 -47.83 6.68 -3.33
C ALA A 5 -46.56 7.53 -3.48
N PRO A 6 -46.56 8.86 -3.26
CA PRO A 6 -45.35 9.67 -3.40
C PRO A 6 -44.29 9.33 -2.34
N VAL A 7 -44.71 8.97 -1.12
CA VAL A 7 -43.78 8.58 -0.05
C VAL A 7 -43.09 7.27 -0.39
N ALA A 8 -43.83 6.27 -0.88
CA ALA A 8 -43.25 4.99 -1.28
C ALA A 8 -42.23 5.12 -2.43
N VAL A 9 -42.53 5.97 -3.42
CA VAL A 9 -41.60 6.25 -4.54
C VAL A 9 -40.34 6.95 -4.05
N ALA A 10 -40.47 7.94 -3.15
CA ALA A 10 -39.33 8.64 -2.59
C ALA A 10 -38.41 7.68 -1.80
N VAL A 11 -38.99 6.81 -0.97
CA VAL A 11 -38.22 5.81 -0.20
C VAL A 11 -37.51 4.83 -1.13
N ALA A 12 -38.17 4.33 -2.17
CA ALA A 12 -37.57 3.43 -3.15
C ALA A 12 -36.42 4.08 -3.91
N ALA A 13 -36.56 5.34 -4.32
CA ALA A 13 -35.50 6.09 -5.01
C ALA A 13 -34.27 6.32 -4.13
N VAL A 14 -34.47 6.67 -2.84
CA VAL A 14 -33.37 6.84 -1.88
C VAL A 14 -32.67 5.51 -1.62
N ALA A 15 -33.42 4.42 -1.42
CA ALA A 15 -32.84 3.09 -1.20
C ALA A 15 -32.05 2.61 -2.42
N ALA A 16 -32.59 2.77 -3.64
CA ALA A 16 -31.90 2.42 -4.87
C ALA A 16 -30.63 3.26 -5.08
N SER A 17 -30.69 4.56 -4.80
CA SER A 17 -29.52 5.45 -4.90
C SER A 17 -28.45 5.11 -3.87
N ALA A 18 -28.84 4.82 -2.62
CA ALA A 18 -27.91 4.39 -1.57
C ALA A 18 -27.26 3.04 -1.93
N LEU A 19 -28.04 2.09 -2.42
CA LEU A 19 -27.54 0.79 -2.88
C LEU A 19 -26.56 0.96 -4.05
N LEU A 20 -26.91 1.78 -5.05
CA LEU A 20 -26.04 2.08 -6.19
C LEU A 20 -24.73 2.72 -5.72
N LEU A 21 -24.78 3.71 -4.83
CA LEU A 21 -23.60 4.35 -4.25
C LEU A 21 -22.73 3.35 -3.49
N LEU A 22 -23.32 2.43 -2.73
CA LEU A 22 -22.59 1.37 -2.03
C LEU A 22 -21.92 0.38 -2.99
N LEU A 23 -22.60 0.00 -4.08
CA LEU A 23 -22.06 -0.88 -5.11
C LEU A 23 -20.91 -0.20 -5.88
N LEU A 24 -21.06 1.08 -6.23
CA LEU A 24 -20.00 1.88 -6.85
C LEU A 24 -18.79 2.04 -5.92
N ARG A 25 -19.01 2.26 -4.62
CA ARG A 25 -17.93 2.28 -3.61
C ARG A 25 -17.23 0.94 -3.47
N ARG A 26 -17.95 -0.18 -3.59
CA ARG A 26 -17.38 -1.53 -3.50
C ARG A 26 -16.56 -1.88 -4.75
N ALA A 27 -17.03 -1.49 -5.93
CA ALA A 27 -16.30 -1.64 -7.20
C ALA A 27 -15.01 -0.79 -7.24
N GLY A 28 -14.99 0.36 -6.57
CA GLY A 28 -13.82 1.24 -6.48
C GLY A 28 -12.75 0.79 -5.46
N ARG A 29 -13.03 -0.20 -4.58
CA ARG A 29 -12.03 -0.72 -3.66
C ARG A 29 -11.10 -1.69 -4.39
N ARG A 30 -9.96 -1.20 -4.89
CA ARG A 30 -8.85 -2.08 -5.27
C ARG A 30 -8.44 -2.90 -4.05
N ALA A 31 -8.44 -4.22 -4.18
CA ALA A 31 -7.87 -5.09 -3.18
C ALA A 31 -6.34 -4.86 -3.15
N SER A 32 -5.86 -4.10 -2.16
CA SER A 32 -4.43 -4.02 -1.88
C SER A 32 -3.99 -5.34 -1.25
N GLY A 33 -2.73 -5.72 -1.49
CA GLY A 33 -2.13 -6.83 -0.76
C GLY A 33 -2.09 -6.57 0.75
N PRO A 34 -1.79 -7.59 1.56
CA PRO A 34 -1.41 -7.37 2.95
C PRO A 34 -0.21 -6.39 3.02
N VAL A 35 -0.24 -5.51 4.02
CA VAL A 35 0.73 -4.41 4.19
C VAL A 35 1.89 -4.86 5.06
N THR A 36 3.11 -4.58 4.59
CA THR A 36 4.35 -4.90 5.31
C THR A 36 4.62 -3.92 6.45
N LEU A 37 4.54 -2.61 6.19
CA LEU A 37 4.81 -1.58 7.19
C LEU A 37 3.55 -1.25 8.01
N GLN A 38 3.28 -2.02 9.06
CA GLN A 38 2.07 -1.87 9.89
C GLN A 38 2.25 -0.86 11.04
N ASP A 39 3.43 -0.87 11.65
CA ASP A 39 3.87 0.04 12.71
C ASP A 39 5.11 0.83 12.22
N PRO A 40 5.06 2.18 12.20
CA PRO A 40 6.16 3.03 11.75
C PRO A 40 7.39 3.02 12.68
N LEU A 41 7.26 2.55 13.92
CA LEU A 41 8.37 2.45 14.88
C LEU A 41 9.02 1.06 14.88
N ALA A 42 8.36 0.06 14.29
CA ALA A 42 8.87 -1.30 14.20
C ALA A 42 9.93 -1.44 13.10
N LYS A 43 10.89 -2.34 13.33
CA LYS A 43 11.91 -2.71 12.34
C LYS A 43 11.51 -4.00 11.63
N TYR A 44 11.49 -3.95 10.31
CA TYR A 44 11.18 -5.10 9.46
C TYR A 44 12.46 -5.57 8.79
N ALA A 45 12.90 -6.79 9.10
CA ALA A 45 14.03 -7.41 8.43
C ALA A 45 13.55 -8.01 7.09
N LEU A 46 13.92 -7.35 5.99
CA LEU A 46 13.63 -7.85 4.63
C LEU A 46 14.92 -8.41 4.02
N ARG A 47 14.81 -9.54 3.34
CA ARG A 47 15.97 -10.19 2.72
C ARG A 47 16.25 -9.56 1.36
N LEU A 48 17.52 -9.25 1.11
CA LEU A 48 17.98 -8.84 -0.22
C LEU A 48 17.93 -10.05 -1.17
N VAL A 49 17.20 -9.92 -2.28
CA VAL A 49 17.04 -10.98 -3.27
C VAL A 49 17.71 -10.66 -4.60
N ASP A 50 17.90 -9.38 -4.92
CA ASP A 50 18.60 -8.96 -6.13
C ASP A 50 19.36 -7.65 -5.92
N LYS A 51 20.44 -7.48 -6.70
CA LYS A 51 21.27 -6.29 -6.72
C LYS A 51 21.71 -6.04 -8.16
N GLU A 52 21.17 -4.97 -8.74
CA GLU A 52 21.48 -4.54 -10.10
C GLU A 52 22.44 -3.34 -10.07
N GLU A 53 23.48 -3.39 -10.90
CA GLU A 53 24.38 -2.26 -11.12
C GLU A 53 23.86 -1.39 -12.26
N ILE A 54 23.44 -0.16 -11.95
CA ILE A 54 22.88 0.78 -12.93
C ILE A 54 24.01 1.63 -13.54
N SER A 55 24.99 2.01 -12.72
CA SER A 55 26.20 2.72 -13.12
C SER A 55 27.34 2.39 -12.16
N HIS A 56 28.53 2.95 -12.42
CA HIS A 56 29.72 2.79 -11.57
C HIS A 56 29.47 3.12 -10.08
N ASP A 57 28.54 4.04 -9.79
CA ASP A 57 28.22 4.52 -8.45
C ASP A 57 26.77 4.24 -8.00
N THR A 58 25.89 3.80 -8.91
CA THR A 58 24.46 3.58 -8.63
C THR A 58 24.10 2.11 -8.71
N LYS A 59 23.46 1.62 -7.64
CA LYS A 59 22.97 0.24 -7.52
C LYS A 59 21.51 0.26 -7.10
N LYS A 60 20.70 -0.61 -7.71
CA LYS A 60 19.32 -0.88 -7.30
C LYS A 60 19.31 -2.18 -6.50
N PHE A 61 18.62 -2.18 -5.36
CA PHE A 61 18.55 -3.32 -4.46
C PHE A 61 17.10 -3.75 -4.34
N ARG A 62 16.83 -5.03 -4.51
CA ARG A 62 15.49 -5.60 -4.36
C ARG A 62 15.40 -6.39 -3.08
N PHE A 63 14.45 -6.04 -2.22
CA PHE A 63 14.17 -6.78 -1.00
C PHE A 63 12.84 -7.52 -1.13
N GLU A 64 12.81 -8.81 -0.74
CA GLU A 64 11.57 -9.57 -0.69
C GLU A 64 10.68 -9.10 0.47
N LEU A 65 9.40 -8.92 0.18
CA LEU A 65 8.36 -8.73 1.20
C LEU A 65 7.95 -10.09 1.80
N PRO A 66 7.22 -10.12 2.92
CA PRO A 66 6.88 -11.38 3.61
C PRO A 66 6.13 -12.41 2.76
N SER A 67 5.50 -11.99 1.66
CA SER A 67 4.92 -12.91 0.67
C SER A 67 4.84 -12.24 -0.71
N PRO A 68 4.71 -13.01 -1.81
CA PRO A 68 4.49 -12.49 -3.16
C PRO A 68 3.26 -11.58 -3.33
N HIS A 69 2.29 -11.64 -2.39
CA HIS A 69 1.08 -10.83 -2.43
C HIS A 69 1.17 -9.55 -1.59
N HIS A 70 2.20 -9.40 -0.74
CA HIS A 70 2.36 -8.24 0.12
C HIS A 70 2.69 -6.99 -0.70
N ILE A 71 2.28 -5.83 -0.19
CA ILE A 71 2.74 -4.51 -0.62
C ILE A 71 3.58 -3.88 0.50
N LEU A 72 4.35 -2.85 0.18
CA LEU A 72 5.12 -2.14 1.20
C LEU A 72 4.19 -1.39 2.16
N GLY A 73 3.20 -0.68 1.61
CA GLY A 73 2.24 0.14 2.35
C GLY A 73 2.79 1.50 2.76
N LEU A 74 3.61 2.11 1.91
CA LEU A 74 4.22 3.42 2.16
C LEU A 74 3.36 4.52 1.50
N PRO A 75 2.73 5.43 2.28
CA PRO A 75 1.95 6.51 1.71
C PRO A 75 2.81 7.41 0.80
N VAL A 76 2.21 7.91 -0.29
CA VAL A 76 2.90 8.80 -1.24
C VAL A 76 3.49 10.02 -0.52
N GLY A 77 4.75 10.31 -0.82
CA GLY A 77 5.50 11.40 -0.20
C GLY A 77 6.26 11.03 1.09
N GLN A 78 6.17 9.77 1.53
CA GLN A 78 6.94 9.25 2.67
C GLN A 78 8.19 8.48 2.23
N HIS A 79 9.07 8.19 3.17
CA HIS A 79 10.31 7.42 3.00
C HIS A 79 10.46 6.35 4.08
N VAL A 80 11.38 5.40 3.89
CA VAL A 80 11.74 4.37 4.88
C VAL A 80 13.14 4.61 5.45
N TYR A 81 13.42 4.05 6.62
CA TYR A 81 14.75 4.04 7.21
C TYR A 81 15.41 2.67 7.07
N LEU A 82 16.59 2.63 6.46
CA LEU A 82 17.46 1.46 6.45
C LEU A 82 18.46 1.61 7.59
N SER A 83 18.47 0.64 8.51
CA SER A 83 19.45 0.59 9.60
C SER A 83 20.38 -0.60 9.44
N ALA A 84 21.70 -0.37 9.48
CA ALA A 84 22.71 -1.41 9.42
C ALA A 84 23.83 -1.15 10.43
N LYS A 85 24.50 -2.21 10.91
CA LYS A 85 25.75 -2.07 11.65
C LYS A 85 26.91 -2.07 10.65
N ILE A 86 27.64 -0.97 10.58
CA ILE A 86 28.81 -0.79 9.72
C ILE A 86 29.98 -0.45 10.64
N ASP A 87 31.03 -1.27 10.63
CA ASP A 87 32.21 -1.11 11.48
C ASP A 87 31.88 -0.94 12.99
N GLY A 88 30.90 -1.72 13.47
CA GLY A 88 30.42 -1.66 14.85
C GLY A 88 29.45 -0.53 15.17
N ASN A 89 29.28 0.44 14.27
CA ASN A 89 28.39 1.59 14.45
C ASN A 89 27.03 1.36 13.81
N LEU A 90 25.95 1.75 14.50
CA LEU A 90 24.61 1.74 13.93
C LEU A 90 24.46 2.94 12.99
N VAL A 91 24.34 2.68 11.70
CA VAL A 91 24.09 3.67 10.65
C VAL A 91 22.63 3.57 10.23
N ILE A 92 21.93 4.71 10.20
CA ILE A 92 20.54 4.81 9.77
C ILE A 92 20.45 5.84 8.66
N ARG A 93 19.83 5.48 7.53
CA ARG A 93 19.63 6.39 6.39
C ARG A 93 18.20 6.30 5.87
N ALA A 94 17.67 7.45 5.46
CA ALA A 94 16.38 7.55 4.80
C ALA A 94 16.52 7.21 3.31
N TYR A 95 15.59 6.43 2.77
CA TYR A 95 15.47 6.11 1.36
C TYR A 95 14.01 6.19 0.93
N THR A 96 13.76 6.75 -0.25
CA THR A 96 12.44 6.71 -0.89
C THR A 96 12.47 5.60 -1.92
N PRO A 97 11.69 4.51 -1.74
CA PRO A 97 11.61 3.43 -2.72
C PRO A 97 11.23 3.95 -4.11
N VAL A 98 11.77 3.32 -5.14
CA VAL A 98 11.38 3.60 -6.53
C VAL A 98 10.16 2.78 -6.95
N SER A 99 9.85 1.73 -6.19
CA SER A 99 8.64 0.92 -6.29
C SER A 99 7.44 1.54 -5.53
N SER A 100 6.22 1.23 -5.98
CA SER A 100 4.95 1.69 -5.36
C SER A 100 4.13 0.50 -4.85
N ASP A 101 3.02 0.78 -4.15
CA ASP A 101 2.07 -0.25 -3.68
C ASP A 101 1.32 -1.00 -4.81
N GLU A 102 1.52 -0.61 -6.08
CA GLU A 102 1.09 -1.42 -7.23
C GLU A 102 2.02 -2.63 -7.44
N THR A 103 3.26 -2.56 -6.94
CA THR A 103 4.24 -3.64 -6.94
C THR A 103 4.01 -4.56 -5.75
N LYS A 104 3.92 -5.87 -6.01
CA LYS A 104 3.70 -6.88 -4.98
C LYS A 104 4.93 -7.78 -4.81
N GLY A 105 5.18 -8.20 -3.57
CA GLY A 105 6.18 -9.21 -3.24
C GLY A 105 7.60 -8.70 -3.06
N TYR A 106 7.91 -7.48 -3.50
CA TYR A 106 9.22 -6.88 -3.30
C TYR A 106 9.15 -5.35 -3.17
N VAL A 107 10.24 -4.76 -2.71
CA VAL A 107 10.50 -3.32 -2.74
C VAL A 107 11.87 -3.09 -3.37
N ASP A 108 11.90 -2.18 -4.35
CA ASP A 108 13.08 -1.55 -4.95
C ASP A 108 13.17 -0.09 -4.49
#